data_AF-W5JGD8-F1
#
_entry.id   AF-W5JGD8-F1
#
_cell.length_a   1.000
_cell.length_b   1.000
_cell.length_c   1.000
_cell.angle_alpha   90.00
_cell.angle_beta   90.00
_cell.angle_gamma   90.00
#
_symmetry.space_group_name_H-M   'P 1'
#
loop_
_entity.id
_entity.type
_entity.pdbx_description
1 polymer ?
#
loop_
_entity_poly.entity_id
_entity_poly.type
_entity_poly.pdbx_seq_one_letter_code
_entity_poly.pdbx_strand_id
1 'polypeptide(L)'
;MAQRKKEEEERRVREIEEKKQREIDEKRKRLEEAEKKRQAMLQAMKDKDKKGPNFTITKKDSSFGMSNAQMERNKTKEQLEEEKKISLSFRIKPLEVDGLSADSLRARATELWETIVKLETEKYDLEERQKRQDYDLKELKERQKQQLRHKALKKGLDPEALTGKYPPKIQVASKYERRVDTRSYDDKKKLFEGGFDTLNKEVLEKNWAERKEQFGGRQKSKLPKWFGERPGKKSGDPETPEGEDEVKPEDEEVEEVEEEVVEEVVEEEEEEEEEEEEEEEEEEEEEEEEEEE
;
A
#
# COMPACT_ATOMS: atom_id res chain seq x y z
N MET A 1 -72.08 -44.17 22.11
CA MET A 1 -70.70 -44.67 22.35
C MET A 1 -69.72 -44.31 21.23
N ALA A 2 -70.13 -44.23 19.95
CA ALA A 2 -69.22 -43.88 18.84
C ALA A 2 -68.91 -42.36 18.69
N GLN A 3 -69.84 -41.47 19.02
CA GLN A 3 -69.60 -40.02 18.94
C GLN A 3 -68.64 -39.51 20.02
N ARG A 4 -68.75 -40.01 21.26
CA ARG A 4 -67.82 -39.66 22.35
C ARG A 4 -66.36 -40.05 22.08
N LYS A 5 -66.13 -41.18 21.40
CA LYS A 5 -64.79 -41.64 21.05
C LYS A 5 -64.13 -40.80 19.95
N LYS A 6 -64.93 -40.27 19.01
CA LYS A 6 -64.48 -39.35 17.95
C LYS A 6 -64.15 -37.96 18.50
N GLU A 7 -64.92 -37.48 19.48
CA GLU A 7 -64.71 -36.18 20.14
C GLU A 7 -63.47 -36.19 21.06
N GLU A 8 -63.14 -37.33 21.66
CA GLU A 8 -61.94 -37.52 22.49
C GLU A 8 -60.66 -37.64 21.65
N GLU A 9 -60.75 -38.23 20.45
CA GLU A 9 -59.65 -38.32 19.50
C GLU A 9 -59.36 -36.96 18.82
N GLU A 10 -60.40 -36.19 18.51
CA GLU A 10 -60.26 -34.83 17.95
C GLU A 10 -59.71 -33.81 18.96
N ARG A 11 -59.99 -33.99 20.26
CA ARG A 11 -59.36 -33.23 21.35
C ARG A 11 -57.87 -33.56 21.49
N ARG A 12 -57.47 -34.82 21.37
CA ARG A 12 -56.05 -35.22 21.41
C ARG A 12 -55.25 -34.65 20.24
N VAL A 13 -55.82 -34.61 19.03
CA VAL A 13 -55.15 -34.03 17.85
C VAL A 13 -54.98 -32.52 18.01
N ARG A 14 -56.00 -31.81 18.50
CA ARG A 14 -55.91 -30.38 18.83
C ARG A 14 -54.87 -30.09 19.92
N GLU A 15 -54.80 -30.91 20.97
CA GLU A 15 -53.78 -30.74 22.03
C GLU A 15 -52.35 -30.97 21.53
N ILE A 16 -52.15 -31.89 20.57
CA ILE A 16 -50.83 -32.15 19.97
C ILE A 16 -50.40 -31.00 19.04
N GLU A 17 -51.31 -30.47 18.23
CA GLU A 17 -51.02 -29.31 17.37
C GLU A 17 -50.80 -28.02 18.18
N GLU A 18 -51.55 -27.82 19.26
CA GLU A 18 -51.37 -26.67 20.15
C GLU A 18 -50.05 -26.76 20.94
N LYS A 19 -49.64 -27.96 21.36
CA LYS A 19 -48.33 -28.18 21.99
C LYS A 19 -47.18 -27.94 21.00
N LYS A 20 -47.35 -28.34 19.74
CA LYS A 20 -46.36 -28.12 18.67
C LYS A 20 -46.25 -26.63 18.29
N GLN A 21 -47.36 -25.90 18.26
CA GLN A 21 -47.38 -24.45 18.06
C GLN A 21 -46.71 -23.72 19.23
N ARG A 22 -47.01 -24.12 20.48
CA ARG A 22 -46.34 -23.56 21.66
C ARG A 22 -44.83 -23.83 21.68
N GLU A 23 -44.38 -25.00 21.24
CA GLU A 23 -42.94 -25.30 21.13
C GLU A 23 -42.23 -24.50 20.02
N ILE A 24 -42.94 -24.15 18.94
CA ILE A 24 -42.41 -23.29 17.86
C ILE A 24 -42.35 -21.84 18.33
N ASP A 25 -43.39 -21.35 19.00
CA ASP A 25 -43.42 -19.99 19.55
C ASP A 25 -42.43 -19.81 20.71
N GLU A 26 -42.21 -20.82 21.55
CA GLU A 26 -41.22 -20.78 22.62
C GLU A 26 -39.79 -20.81 22.07
N LYS A 27 -39.52 -21.56 20.99
CA LYS A 27 -38.24 -21.51 20.27
C LYS A 27 -38.01 -20.18 19.57
N ARG A 28 -39.05 -19.61 18.96
CA ARG A 28 -38.99 -18.28 18.32
C ARG A 28 -38.74 -17.19 19.35
N LYS A 29 -39.44 -17.24 20.49
CA LYS A 29 -39.26 -16.29 21.59
C LYS A 29 -37.90 -16.43 22.28
N ARG A 30 -37.32 -17.63 22.34
CA ARG A 30 -35.96 -17.85 22.85
C ARG A 30 -34.87 -17.29 21.92
N LEU A 31 -35.10 -17.35 20.60
CA LEU A 31 -34.21 -16.71 19.62
C LEU A 31 -34.35 -15.18 19.65
N GLU A 32 -35.58 -14.67 19.77
CA GLU A 32 -35.86 -13.23 19.88
C GLU A 32 -35.34 -12.64 21.20
N GLU A 33 -35.43 -13.37 22.32
CA GLU A 33 -34.82 -12.95 23.59
C GLU A 33 -33.29 -13.00 23.56
N ALA A 34 -32.68 -13.93 22.82
CA ALA A 34 -31.23 -13.98 22.62
C ALA A 34 -30.73 -12.83 21.72
N GLU A 35 -31.45 -12.53 20.64
CA GLU A 35 -31.17 -11.41 19.74
C GLU A 35 -31.38 -10.07 20.45
N LYS A 36 -32.49 -9.90 21.18
CA LYS A 36 -32.75 -8.71 21.99
C LYS A 36 -31.73 -8.54 23.11
N LYS A 37 -31.22 -9.63 23.71
CA LYS A 37 -30.13 -9.57 24.70
C LYS A 37 -28.79 -9.21 24.05
N ARG A 38 -28.51 -9.68 22.85
CA ARG A 38 -27.32 -9.29 22.06
C ARG A 38 -27.39 -7.82 21.65
N GLN A 39 -28.55 -7.36 21.21
CA GLN A 39 -28.79 -5.97 20.81
C GLN A 39 -28.77 -5.03 22.03
N ALA A 40 -29.32 -5.44 23.18
CA ALA A 40 -29.22 -4.70 24.43
C ALA A 40 -27.79 -4.66 24.99
N MET A 41 -26.98 -5.72 24.78
CA MET A 41 -25.57 -5.72 25.16
C MET A 41 -24.74 -4.79 24.26
N LEU A 42 -25.00 -4.78 22.96
CA LEU A 42 -24.42 -3.82 22.00
C LEU A 42 -24.82 -2.38 22.31
N GLN A 43 -26.09 -2.15 22.67
CA GLN A 43 -26.57 -0.82 23.04
C GLN A 43 -26.04 -0.36 24.40
N ALA A 44 -25.93 -1.26 25.39
CA ALA A 44 -25.34 -0.96 26.68
C ALA A 44 -23.83 -0.71 26.60
N MET A 45 -23.13 -1.30 25.63
CA MET A 45 -21.73 -0.99 25.32
C MET A 45 -21.62 0.40 24.69
N LYS A 46 -22.48 0.70 23.70
CA LYS A 46 -22.57 2.01 23.03
C LYS A 46 -22.98 3.16 23.97
N ASP A 47 -23.79 2.90 25.00
CA ASP A 47 -24.19 3.89 25.99
C ASP A 47 -23.15 4.06 27.12
N LYS A 48 -22.28 3.08 27.34
CA LYS A 48 -21.11 3.21 28.24
C LYS A 48 -20.06 4.16 27.67
N ASP A 49 -19.93 4.20 26.34
CA ASP A 49 -18.99 5.09 25.65
C ASP A 49 -19.45 6.55 25.58
N LYS A 50 -20.73 6.84 25.86
CA LYS A 50 -21.25 8.22 25.87
C LYS A 50 -21.19 8.90 27.24
N LYS A 51 -20.69 8.23 28.29
CA LYS A 51 -20.59 8.82 29.64
C LYS A 51 -19.39 8.28 30.42
N GLY A 52 -18.18 8.59 29.93
CA GLY A 52 -16.90 8.43 30.62
C GLY A 52 -16.10 9.73 30.63
N PRO A 53 -15.23 9.98 31.63
CA PRO A 53 -14.71 11.31 31.94
C PRO A 53 -13.67 11.80 30.92
N ASN A 54 -13.72 13.11 30.67
CA ASN A 54 -12.79 13.89 29.86
C ASN A 54 -11.35 13.79 30.41
N PHE A 55 -10.59 12.73 30.09
CA PHE A 55 -9.14 12.68 30.22
C PHE A 55 -8.52 11.68 29.23
N THR A 56 -7.45 12.13 28.59
CA THR A 56 -6.70 11.53 27.48
C THR A 56 -6.08 10.17 27.83
N ILE A 57 -6.54 9.10 27.19
CA ILE A 57 -5.77 7.88 26.92
C ILE A 57 -6.13 7.44 25.51
N THR A 58 -5.28 7.78 24.54
CA THR A 58 -5.30 7.26 23.19
C THR A 58 -4.87 5.79 23.23
N LYS A 59 -5.83 4.90 23.44
CA LYS A 59 -5.70 3.51 22.99
C LYS A 59 -6.60 3.37 21.78
N LYS A 60 -5.98 3.44 20.60
CA LYS A 60 -6.60 3.21 19.29
C LYS A 60 -7.10 1.76 19.30
N ASP A 61 -8.40 1.55 19.55
CA ASP A 61 -9.06 0.29 19.20
C ASP A 61 -9.18 0.33 17.67
N SER A 62 -8.34 -0.45 16.99
CA SER A 62 -8.15 -0.49 15.52
C SER A 62 -9.39 -0.92 14.72
N SER A 63 -10.57 -0.97 15.31
CA SER A 63 -11.79 -1.44 14.65
C SER A 63 -12.77 -0.33 14.27
N PHE A 64 -12.46 0.95 14.54
CA PHE A 64 -13.43 2.05 14.38
C PHE A 64 -13.15 3.03 13.22
N GLY A 65 -12.27 2.66 12.28
CA GLY A 65 -11.92 3.49 11.11
C GLY A 65 -11.94 2.79 9.75
N MET A 66 -12.20 1.49 9.69
CA MET A 66 -12.12 0.70 8.46
C MET A 66 -13.18 1.13 7.44
N SER A 67 -12.74 1.45 6.22
CA SER A 67 -13.62 1.69 5.08
C SER A 67 -14.49 0.45 4.82
N ASN A 68 -15.66 0.64 4.19
CA ASN A 68 -16.51 -0.49 3.79
C ASN A 68 -15.73 -1.52 2.94
N ALA A 69 -14.74 -1.08 2.16
CA ALA A 69 -13.90 -1.97 1.36
C ALA A 69 -12.97 -2.84 2.23
N GLN A 70 -12.34 -2.28 3.25
CA GLN A 70 -11.50 -3.02 4.20
C GLN A 70 -12.34 -4.03 4.99
N MET A 71 -13.54 -3.63 5.45
CA MET A 71 -14.46 -4.57 6.10
C MET A 71 -14.89 -5.73 5.20
N GLU A 72 -14.99 -5.57 3.87
CA GLU A 72 -15.31 -6.67 2.95
C GLU A 72 -14.12 -7.58 2.68
N ARG A 73 -12.92 -7.03 2.66
CA ARG A 73 -11.67 -7.78 2.53
C ARG A 73 -11.41 -8.68 3.75
N ASN A 74 -11.77 -8.21 4.94
CA ASN A 74 -11.57 -8.93 6.20
C ASN A 74 -12.69 -9.93 6.52
N LYS A 75 -13.63 -10.13 5.59
CA LYS A 75 -14.64 -11.17 5.73
C LYS A 75 -13.95 -12.53 5.62
N THR A 76 -14.05 -13.30 6.69
CA THR A 76 -13.58 -14.70 6.69
C THR A 76 -14.21 -15.48 5.54
N LYS A 77 -13.47 -16.46 5.02
CA LYS A 77 -13.94 -17.33 3.92
C LYS A 77 -15.33 -17.93 4.19
N GLU A 78 -15.63 -18.27 5.45
CA GLU A 78 -16.93 -18.80 5.86
C GLU A 78 -18.05 -17.76 5.74
N GLN A 79 -17.80 -16.49 6.09
CA GLN A 79 -18.76 -15.39 5.91
C GLN A 79 -19.05 -15.13 4.42
N LEU A 80 -18.03 -15.13 3.57
CA LEU A 80 -18.22 -14.98 2.11
C LEU A 80 -19.01 -16.14 1.51
N GLU A 81 -18.80 -17.37 1.97
CA GLU A 81 -19.57 -18.55 1.54
C GLU A 81 -21.04 -18.47 2.01
N GLU A 82 -21.30 -17.99 3.22
CA GLU A 82 -22.65 -17.75 3.73
C GLU A 82 -23.36 -16.61 2.97
N GLU A 83 -22.69 -15.48 2.72
CA GLU A 83 -23.23 -14.38 1.91
C GLU A 83 -23.52 -14.84 0.48
N LYS A 84 -22.63 -15.66 -0.11
CA LYS A 84 -22.84 -16.28 -1.42
C LYS A 84 -24.06 -17.20 -1.39
N LYS A 85 -24.22 -18.02 -0.35
CA LYS A 85 -25.36 -18.94 -0.22
C LYS A 85 -26.68 -18.18 -0.07
N ILE A 86 -26.70 -17.11 0.73
CA ILE A 86 -27.86 -16.23 0.89
C ILE A 86 -28.17 -15.54 -0.45
N SER A 87 -27.16 -14.99 -1.12
CA SER A 87 -27.31 -14.34 -2.43
C SER A 87 -27.85 -15.29 -3.49
N LEU A 88 -27.36 -16.54 -3.53
CA LEU A 88 -27.85 -17.57 -4.42
C LEU A 88 -29.29 -17.95 -4.10
N SER A 89 -29.69 -17.99 -2.82
CA SER A 89 -31.07 -18.28 -2.43
C SER A 89 -32.06 -17.19 -2.88
N PHE A 90 -31.62 -15.93 -2.93
CA PHE A 90 -32.44 -14.82 -3.43
C PHE A 90 -32.54 -14.83 -4.96
N ARG A 91 -31.42 -15.11 -5.64
CA ARG A 91 -31.35 -15.14 -7.12
C ARG A 91 -32.04 -16.38 -7.69
N ILE A 92 -31.85 -17.55 -7.05
CA ILE A 92 -32.40 -18.84 -7.47
C ILE A 92 -33.57 -19.17 -6.55
N LYS A 93 -34.74 -18.63 -6.89
CA LYS A 93 -35.97 -18.97 -6.17
C LYS A 93 -36.34 -20.45 -6.43
N PRO A 94 -36.69 -21.23 -5.39
CA PRO A 94 -37.19 -22.58 -5.57
C PRO A 94 -38.35 -22.63 -6.56
N LEU A 95 -38.38 -23.67 -7.40
CA LEU A 95 -39.41 -23.83 -8.42
C LEU A 95 -40.69 -24.38 -7.79
N GLU A 96 -41.74 -23.57 -7.78
CA GLU A 96 -43.09 -24.01 -7.43
C GLU A 96 -43.80 -24.48 -8.71
N VAL A 97 -43.86 -25.80 -8.90
CA VAL A 97 -44.49 -26.42 -10.08
C VAL A 97 -45.85 -27.05 -9.78
N ASP A 98 -46.24 -27.13 -8.50
CA ASP A 98 -47.46 -27.78 -8.06
C ASP A 98 -48.70 -26.96 -8.45
N GLY A 99 -49.63 -27.61 -9.18
CA GLY A 99 -50.89 -26.99 -9.61
C GLY A 99 -50.81 -26.14 -10.88
N LEU A 100 -49.65 -26.08 -11.55
CA LEU A 100 -49.53 -25.40 -12.84
C LEU A 100 -50.18 -26.19 -13.99
N SER A 101 -50.79 -25.47 -14.94
CA SER A 101 -51.33 -26.06 -16.17
C SER A 101 -50.20 -26.44 -17.15
N ALA A 102 -50.48 -27.35 -18.09
CA ALA A 102 -49.48 -27.79 -19.08
C ALA A 102 -48.90 -26.64 -19.92
N ASP A 103 -49.71 -25.64 -20.27
CA ASP A 103 -49.24 -24.48 -21.03
C ASP A 103 -48.40 -23.53 -20.17
N SER A 104 -48.76 -23.37 -18.88
CA SER A 104 -47.97 -22.61 -17.91
C SER A 104 -46.60 -23.26 -17.64
N LEU A 105 -46.54 -24.59 -17.61
CA LEU A 105 -45.29 -25.34 -17.48
C LEU A 105 -44.39 -25.15 -18.70
N ARG A 106 -44.95 -25.14 -19.92
CA ARG A 106 -44.16 -24.85 -21.14
C ARG A 106 -43.63 -23.42 -21.14
N ALA A 107 -44.45 -22.44 -20.77
CA ALA A 107 -44.01 -21.05 -20.67
C ALA A 107 -42.86 -20.89 -19.66
N ARG A 108 -43.00 -21.52 -18.48
CA ARG A 108 -41.96 -21.49 -17.44
C ARG A 108 -40.66 -22.16 -17.89
N ALA A 109 -40.74 -23.25 -18.64
CA ALA A 109 -39.55 -23.89 -19.22
C ALA A 109 -38.82 -22.98 -20.20
N THR A 110 -39.55 -22.26 -21.06
CA THR A 110 -38.96 -21.29 -21.99
C THR A 110 -38.31 -20.11 -21.26
N GLU A 111 -38.95 -19.55 -20.24
CA GLU A 111 -38.37 -18.48 -19.41
C GLU A 111 -37.06 -18.91 -18.73
N LEU A 112 -37.02 -20.12 -18.17
CA LEU A 112 -35.82 -20.67 -17.55
C LEU A 112 -34.71 -20.89 -18.58
N TRP A 113 -35.07 -21.36 -19.77
CA TRP A 113 -34.12 -21.53 -20.87
C TRP A 113 -33.49 -20.19 -21.30
N GLU A 114 -34.29 -19.16 -21.52
CA GLU A 114 -33.81 -17.82 -21.87
C GLU A 114 -32.91 -17.24 -20.76
N THR A 115 -33.29 -17.45 -19.49
CA THR A 115 -32.50 -17.03 -18.33
C THR A 115 -31.15 -17.75 -18.28
N ILE A 116 -31.12 -19.06 -18.53
CA ILE A 116 -29.88 -19.86 -18.56
C ILE A 116 -28.95 -19.35 -19.67
N VAL A 117 -29.48 -19.10 -20.88
CA VAL A 117 -28.67 -18.59 -21.99
C VAL A 117 -28.04 -17.24 -21.63
N LYS A 118 -28.81 -16.33 -21.03
CA LYS A 118 -28.31 -15.04 -20.56
C LYS A 118 -27.22 -15.21 -19.49
N LEU A 119 -27.43 -16.04 -18.48
CA LEU A 119 -26.46 -16.28 -17.42
C LEU A 119 -25.16 -16.90 -17.95
N GLU A 120 -25.22 -17.78 -18.96
CA GLU A 120 -24.02 -18.36 -19.56
C GLU A 120 -23.22 -17.31 -20.33
N THR A 121 -23.89 -16.38 -21.03
CA THR A 121 -23.20 -15.27 -21.70
C THR A 121 -22.54 -14.31 -20.69
N GLU A 122 -23.24 -13.97 -19.61
CA GLU A 122 -22.67 -13.11 -18.56
C GLU A 122 -21.48 -13.78 -17.85
N LYS A 123 -21.57 -15.09 -17.61
CA LYS A 123 -20.47 -15.87 -17.04
C LYS A 123 -19.23 -15.83 -17.94
N TYR A 124 -19.40 -16.02 -19.25
CA TYR A 124 -18.30 -15.95 -20.21
C TYR A 124 -17.60 -14.57 -20.16
N ASP A 125 -18.37 -13.48 -20.18
CA ASP A 125 -17.81 -12.12 -20.12
C ASP A 125 -17.05 -11.86 -18.81
N LEU A 126 -17.55 -12.39 -17.69
CA LEU A 126 -16.88 -12.30 -16.39
C LEU A 126 -15.59 -13.13 -16.35
N GLU A 127 -15.59 -14.35 -16.90
CA GLU A 127 -14.41 -15.20 -16.97
C GLU A 127 -13.32 -14.56 -17.85
N GLU A 128 -13.68 -13.97 -18.99
CA GLU A 128 -12.72 -13.25 -19.84
C GLU A 128 -12.15 -12.01 -19.14
N ARG A 129 -12.98 -11.25 -18.40
CA ARG A 129 -12.50 -10.14 -17.57
C ARG A 129 -11.53 -10.62 -16.50
N GLN A 130 -11.86 -11.70 -15.81
CA GLN A 130 -10.99 -12.29 -14.79
C GLN A 130 -9.64 -12.70 -15.37
N LYS A 131 -9.62 -13.39 -16.52
CA LYS A 131 -8.37 -13.77 -17.20
C LYS A 131 -7.50 -12.57 -17.54
N ARG A 132 -8.12 -11.46 -17.97
CA ARG A 132 -7.40 -10.22 -18.25
C ARG A 132 -6.79 -9.62 -16.98
N GLN A 133 -7.57 -9.53 -15.91
CA GLN A 133 -7.07 -9.04 -14.62
C GLN A 133 -5.94 -9.92 -14.09
N ASP A 134 -6.05 -11.25 -14.20
CA ASP A 134 -5.00 -12.19 -13.81
C ASP A 134 -3.72 -12.02 -14.64
N TYR A 135 -3.84 -11.64 -15.91
CA TYR A 135 -2.70 -11.33 -16.76
C TYR A 135 -2.04 -10.02 -16.32
N ASP A 136 -2.83 -8.97 -16.13
CA ASP A 136 -2.35 -7.65 -15.71
C ASP A 136 -1.62 -7.76 -14.35
N LEU A 137 -2.19 -8.49 -13.38
CA LEU A 137 -1.55 -8.76 -12.08
C LEU A 137 -0.23 -9.52 -12.20
N LYS A 138 -0.13 -10.49 -13.12
CA LYS A 138 1.13 -11.22 -13.35
C LYS A 138 2.20 -10.31 -13.96
N GLU A 139 1.80 -9.43 -14.87
CA GLU A 139 2.71 -8.48 -15.49
C GLU A 139 3.23 -7.45 -14.46
N LEU A 140 2.34 -6.90 -13.63
CA LEU A 140 2.72 -5.98 -12.55
C LEU A 140 3.69 -6.64 -11.56
N LYS A 141 3.40 -7.86 -11.10
CA LYS A 141 4.31 -8.60 -10.20
C LYS A 141 5.68 -8.87 -10.82
N GLU A 142 5.76 -9.15 -12.11
CA GLU A 142 7.05 -9.33 -12.79
C GLU A 142 7.81 -8.01 -12.94
N ARG A 143 7.11 -6.89 -13.21
CA ARG A 143 7.72 -5.55 -13.23
C ARG A 143 8.26 -5.14 -11.87
N GLN A 144 7.47 -5.30 -10.80
CA GLN A 144 7.90 -5.07 -9.42
C GLN A 144 9.14 -5.92 -9.08
N LYS A 145 9.12 -7.20 -9.44
CA LYS A 145 10.29 -8.08 -9.26
C LYS A 145 11.53 -7.61 -10.02
N GLN A 146 11.36 -7.05 -11.21
CA GLN A 146 12.47 -6.47 -11.98
C GLN A 146 13.01 -5.18 -11.36
N GLN A 147 12.14 -4.30 -10.87
CA GLN A 147 12.53 -3.11 -10.12
C GLN A 147 13.32 -3.49 -8.87
N LEU A 148 12.82 -4.42 -8.06
CA LEU A 148 13.50 -4.91 -6.85
C LEU A 148 14.86 -5.56 -7.18
N ARG A 149 14.95 -6.34 -8.27
CA ARG A 149 16.22 -6.89 -8.78
C ARG A 149 17.22 -5.79 -9.15
N HIS A 150 16.75 -4.72 -9.80
CA HIS A 150 17.60 -3.59 -10.18
C HIS A 150 18.03 -2.76 -8.95
N LYS A 151 17.12 -2.52 -8.00
CA LYS A 151 17.39 -1.89 -6.69
C LYS A 151 18.44 -2.71 -5.93
N ALA A 152 18.32 -4.04 -5.90
CA ALA A 152 19.31 -4.94 -5.29
C ALA A 152 20.69 -4.86 -5.98
N LEU A 153 20.73 -4.88 -7.31
CA LEU A 153 21.99 -4.75 -8.07
C LEU A 153 22.67 -3.39 -7.86
N LYS A 154 21.91 -2.28 -7.83
CA LYS A 154 22.42 -0.94 -7.50
C LYS A 154 23.00 -0.90 -6.08
N LYS A 155 22.33 -1.53 -5.11
CA LYS A 155 22.81 -1.65 -3.71
C LYS A 155 23.96 -2.67 -3.55
N GLY A 156 24.43 -3.30 -4.63
CA GLY A 156 25.51 -4.29 -4.60
C GLY A 156 25.12 -5.62 -3.92
N LEU A 157 23.82 -5.85 -3.74
CA LEU A 157 23.24 -7.08 -3.21
C LEU A 157 23.01 -8.10 -4.34
N ASP A 158 22.76 -9.35 -3.94
CA ASP A 158 22.35 -10.41 -4.88
C ASP A 158 21.01 -10.01 -5.53
N PRO A 159 20.81 -10.16 -6.86
CA PRO A 159 19.55 -9.84 -7.53
C PRO A 159 18.29 -10.40 -6.87
N GLU A 160 18.35 -11.52 -6.14
CA GLU A 160 17.16 -12.06 -5.45
C GLU A 160 17.03 -11.63 -3.98
N ALA A 161 17.98 -10.84 -3.46
CA ALA A 161 18.06 -10.49 -2.04
C ALA A 161 16.86 -9.66 -1.54
N LEU A 162 16.25 -8.86 -2.43
CA LEU A 162 15.10 -8.01 -2.13
C LEU A 162 13.75 -8.64 -2.56
N THR A 163 13.78 -9.86 -3.10
CA THR A 163 12.58 -10.57 -3.59
C THR A 163 12.14 -11.70 -2.67
N GLY A 164 12.84 -11.90 -1.55
CA GLY A 164 12.57 -12.94 -0.57
C GLY A 164 11.64 -12.46 0.55
N LYS A 165 11.06 -13.41 1.29
CA LYS A 165 10.18 -13.14 2.45
C LYS A 165 10.83 -12.33 3.58
N TYR A 166 12.15 -12.28 3.62
CA TYR A 166 12.89 -11.63 4.70
C TYR A 166 13.83 -10.58 4.10
N PRO A 167 13.99 -9.42 4.76
CA PRO A 167 14.92 -8.40 4.34
C PRO A 167 16.33 -8.98 4.10
N PRO A 168 17.09 -8.41 3.15
CA PRO A 168 18.41 -8.90 2.81
C PRO A 168 19.36 -8.82 4.00
N LYS A 169 20.24 -9.83 4.14
CA LYS A 169 21.23 -9.86 5.22
C LYS A 169 22.29 -8.80 5.00
N ILE A 170 22.45 -7.92 5.97
CA ILE A 170 23.52 -6.91 6.01
C ILE A 170 24.87 -7.61 6.13
N GLN A 171 25.79 -7.32 5.21
CA GLN A 171 27.16 -7.82 5.30
C GLN A 171 27.96 -6.96 6.28
N VAL A 172 28.26 -7.49 7.46
CA VAL A 172 29.08 -6.80 8.46
C VAL A 172 30.59 -6.95 8.23
N ALA A 173 31.01 -7.62 7.17
CA ALA A 173 32.43 -7.75 6.84
C ALA A 173 32.60 -7.93 5.33
N SER A 174 33.62 -7.28 4.77
CA SER A 174 33.97 -7.49 3.37
C SER A 174 34.56 -8.89 3.17
N LYS A 175 34.22 -9.54 2.04
CA LYS A 175 34.84 -10.82 1.63
C LYS A 175 36.35 -10.70 1.37
N TYR A 176 36.84 -9.48 1.17
CA TYR A 176 38.26 -9.18 0.97
C TYR A 176 38.99 -8.78 2.26
N GLU A 177 38.28 -8.71 3.39
CA GLU A 177 38.84 -8.39 4.70
C GLU A 177 39.79 -9.50 5.15
N ARG A 178 41.11 -9.23 5.15
CA ARG A 178 42.14 -10.20 5.59
C ARG A 178 42.53 -10.03 7.06
N ARG A 179 42.03 -8.99 7.72
CA ARG A 179 42.32 -8.65 9.11
C ARG A 179 41.03 -8.71 9.92
N VAL A 180 41.09 -9.25 11.12
CA VAL A 180 39.93 -9.22 12.02
C VAL A 180 39.63 -7.77 12.37
N ASP A 181 38.48 -7.26 11.92
CA ASP A 181 38.02 -5.92 12.25
C ASP A 181 37.70 -5.85 13.75
N THR A 182 38.37 -4.93 14.44
CA THR A 182 38.31 -4.71 15.89
C THR A 182 37.20 -3.73 16.31
N ARG A 183 36.47 -3.14 15.36
CA ARG A 183 35.34 -2.25 15.63
C ARG A 183 34.15 -3.02 16.22
N SER A 184 33.28 -2.31 16.95
CA SER A 184 32.07 -2.89 17.54
C SER A 184 31.09 -3.36 16.46
N TYR A 185 30.11 -4.21 16.82
CA TYR A 185 29.09 -4.66 15.88
C TYR A 185 28.26 -3.48 15.34
N ASP A 186 27.88 -2.53 16.21
CA ASP A 186 27.07 -1.38 15.81
C ASP A 186 27.83 -0.44 14.86
N ASP A 187 29.12 -0.16 15.14
CA ASP A 187 29.95 0.67 14.25
C ASP A 187 30.12 0.03 12.88
N LYS A 188 30.31 -1.29 12.87
CA LYS A 188 30.47 -2.09 11.66
C LYS A 188 29.16 -2.16 10.88
N LYS A 189 28.03 -2.39 11.54
CA LYS A 189 26.70 -2.36 10.94
C LYS A 189 26.46 -1.03 10.23
N LYS A 190 26.65 0.10 10.94
CA LYS A 190 26.50 1.45 10.35
C LYS A 190 27.42 1.69 9.16
N LEU A 191 28.67 1.22 9.23
CA LEU A 191 29.61 1.37 8.13
C LEU A 191 29.16 0.65 6.85
N PHE A 192 28.52 -0.52 7.00
CA PHE A 192 28.06 -1.34 5.88
C PHE A 192 26.60 -1.04 5.47
N GLU A 193 25.87 -0.22 6.23
CA GLU A 193 24.55 0.36 5.89
C GLU A 193 24.68 1.77 5.26
N GLY A 194 25.69 1.99 4.41
CA GLY A 194 25.91 3.28 3.73
C GLY A 194 26.79 4.28 4.48
N GLY A 195 27.13 4.02 5.75
CA GLY A 195 28.03 4.88 6.54
C GLY A 195 29.48 4.94 6.01
N PHE A 196 29.89 3.99 5.17
CA PHE A 196 31.18 4.06 4.47
C PHE A 196 31.17 5.10 3.35
N ASP A 197 30.08 5.22 2.60
CA ASP A 197 29.97 6.18 1.50
C ASP A 197 29.89 7.62 2.03
N THR A 198 29.17 7.83 3.14
CA THR A 198 29.16 9.12 3.85
C THR A 198 30.55 9.49 4.36
N LEU A 199 31.24 8.56 5.03
CA LEU A 199 32.61 8.79 5.51
C LEU A 199 33.58 9.06 4.35
N ASN A 200 33.40 8.41 3.20
CA ASN A 200 34.22 8.65 2.02
C ASN A 200 33.92 10.01 1.38
N LYS A 201 32.65 10.43 1.30
CA LYS A 201 32.23 11.79 0.89
C LYS A 201 32.86 12.85 1.78
N GLU A 202 32.73 12.73 3.11
CA GLU A 202 33.32 13.66 4.08
C GLU A 202 34.85 13.77 3.93
N VAL A 203 35.53 12.64 3.71
CA VAL A 203 36.98 12.61 3.48
C VAL A 203 37.34 13.30 2.16
N LEU A 204 36.57 13.08 1.10
CA LEU A 204 36.77 13.73 -0.20
C LEU A 204 36.55 15.24 -0.11
N GLU A 205 35.49 15.70 0.54
CA GLU A 205 35.20 17.11 0.77
C GLU A 205 36.30 17.78 1.59
N LYS A 206 36.75 17.13 2.67
CA LYS A 206 37.85 17.65 3.47
C LYS A 206 39.13 17.79 2.64
N ASN A 207 39.47 16.77 1.83
CA ASN A 207 40.62 16.82 0.94
C ASN A 207 40.48 17.93 -0.11
N TRP A 208 39.26 18.14 -0.63
CA TRP A 208 38.95 19.20 -1.58
C TRP A 208 39.11 20.58 -0.94
N ALA A 209 38.53 20.80 0.23
CA ALA A 209 38.64 22.04 0.99
C ALA A 209 40.10 22.39 1.29
N GLU A 210 40.89 21.42 1.76
CA GLU A 210 42.32 21.61 2.03
C GLU A 210 43.08 21.98 0.74
N ARG A 211 42.78 21.32 -0.39
CA ARG A 211 43.38 21.66 -1.69
C ARG A 211 42.96 23.04 -2.19
N LYS A 212 41.69 23.44 -1.99
CA LYS A 212 41.16 24.76 -2.36
C LYS A 212 41.87 25.85 -1.56
N GLU A 213 42.07 25.64 -0.27
CA GLU A 213 42.81 26.55 0.61
C GLU A 213 44.30 26.66 0.18
N GLN A 214 44.97 25.54 -0.05
CA GLN A 214 46.35 25.51 -0.54
C GLN A 214 46.49 26.20 -1.90
N PHE A 215 45.51 26.00 -2.79
CA PHE A 215 45.46 26.64 -4.10
C PHE A 215 45.24 28.15 -3.97
N GLY A 216 44.35 28.60 -3.07
CA GLY A 216 44.12 30.02 -2.77
C GLY A 216 45.33 30.72 -2.18
N GLY A 217 46.08 30.02 -1.32
CA GLY A 217 47.31 30.52 -0.69
C GLY A 217 48.54 30.57 -1.60
N ARG A 218 48.46 30.09 -2.85
CA ARG A 218 49.61 30.11 -3.76
C ARG A 218 49.98 31.54 -4.16
N GLN A 219 51.27 31.81 -4.27
CA GLN A 219 51.78 33.03 -4.89
C GLN A 219 51.31 33.04 -6.36
N LYS A 220 50.32 33.88 -6.69
CA LYS A 220 49.86 34.08 -8.07
C LYS A 220 50.98 34.78 -8.84
N SER A 221 51.78 34.04 -9.59
CA SER A 221 52.72 34.66 -10.54
C SER A 221 51.88 35.37 -11.60
N LYS A 222 51.85 36.70 -11.56
CA LYS A 222 51.28 37.49 -12.66
C LYS A 222 51.98 37.03 -13.94
N LEU A 223 51.23 36.51 -14.92
CA LEU A 223 51.83 36.18 -16.21
C LEU A 223 52.53 37.44 -16.73
N PRO A 224 53.72 37.31 -17.35
CA PRO A 224 54.36 38.46 -17.99
C PRO A 224 53.35 39.16 -18.90
N LYS A 225 53.14 40.46 -18.68
CA LYS A 225 52.21 41.26 -19.49
C LYS A 225 52.61 41.08 -20.95
N TRP A 226 51.73 40.47 -21.74
CA TRP A 226 51.99 40.16 -23.14
C TRP A 226 51.95 41.46 -23.94
N PHE A 227 53.12 41.98 -24.32
CA PHE A 227 53.28 43.21 -25.11
C PHE A 227 53.17 42.98 -26.62
N GLY A 228 52.80 41.77 -27.07
CA GLY A 228 52.62 41.48 -28.49
C GLY A 228 51.21 41.82 -28.94
N GLU A 229 51.07 42.55 -30.04
CA GLU A 229 49.79 42.68 -30.72
C GLU A 229 49.21 41.28 -30.98
N ARG A 230 47.97 41.06 -30.55
CA ARG A 230 47.21 39.82 -30.77
C ARG A 230 47.33 39.45 -32.26
N PRO A 231 47.79 38.24 -32.63
CA PRO A 231 47.92 37.86 -34.04
C PRO A 231 46.57 38.04 -34.75
N GLY A 232 46.48 39.07 -35.61
CA GLY A 232 45.25 39.42 -36.31
C GLY A 232 44.69 40.84 -36.07
N LYS A 233 45.25 41.65 -35.15
CA LYS A 233 44.81 43.06 -35.00
C LYS A 233 45.34 43.89 -36.18
N LYS A 234 44.44 44.45 -36.99
CA LYS A 234 44.79 45.37 -38.10
C LYS A 234 44.92 46.79 -37.54
N SER A 235 45.85 47.56 -38.09
CA SER A 235 46.08 48.97 -37.74
C SER A 235 44.79 49.79 -37.88
N GLY A 236 44.16 50.16 -36.76
CA GLY A 236 42.99 51.03 -36.72
C GLY A 236 41.87 50.65 -35.74
N ASP A 237 41.90 49.47 -35.10
CA ASP A 237 40.92 49.16 -34.04
C ASP A 237 41.26 49.90 -32.73
N PRO A 238 40.26 50.45 -32.00
CA PRO A 238 40.51 51.21 -30.78
C PRO A 238 41.30 50.38 -29.75
N GLU A 239 42.14 51.07 -28.98
CA GLU A 239 42.82 50.50 -27.83
C GLU A 239 41.77 49.94 -26.87
N THR A 240 41.91 48.64 -26.56
CA THR A 240 41.12 48.01 -25.52
C THR A 240 41.49 48.73 -24.22
N PRO A 241 40.51 49.32 -23.50
CA PRO A 241 40.76 50.21 -22.36
C PRO A 241 41.79 49.63 -21.38
N GLU A 242 42.89 50.37 -21.24
CA GLU A 242 43.92 50.14 -20.25
C GLU A 242 43.38 50.62 -18.90
N GLY A 243 42.73 49.73 -18.13
CA GLY A 243 42.14 50.16 -16.85
C GLY A 243 41.31 49.16 -16.03
N GLU A 244 41.59 47.85 -16.07
CA GLU A 244 40.84 46.85 -15.27
C GLU A 244 41.70 46.13 -14.18
N ASP A 245 42.79 46.74 -13.68
CA ASP A 245 43.57 46.17 -12.54
C ASP A 245 43.19 46.80 -11.18
N GLU A 246 42.22 47.72 -11.12
CA GLU A 246 41.64 48.25 -9.87
C GLU A 246 40.11 48.24 -9.92
N VAL A 247 39.53 47.06 -10.17
CA VAL A 247 38.16 46.79 -9.71
C VAL A 247 38.33 46.12 -8.34
N LYS A 248 38.18 46.93 -7.30
CA LYS A 248 37.68 46.49 -5.99
C LYS A 248 36.58 45.47 -6.28
N PRO A 249 36.53 44.27 -5.68
CA PRO A 249 35.40 43.38 -5.91
C PRO A 249 34.19 44.07 -5.28
N GLU A 250 33.50 44.88 -6.08
CA GLU A 250 32.08 45.10 -5.92
C GLU A 250 31.46 43.80 -6.43
N ASP A 251 30.68 43.21 -5.54
CA ASP A 251 29.89 42.02 -5.73
C ASP A 251 29.21 42.06 -7.11
N GLU A 252 29.68 41.24 -8.04
CA GLU A 252 28.94 40.93 -9.27
C GLU A 252 28.38 39.52 -9.10
N GLU A 253 27.23 39.54 -8.43
CA GLU A 253 26.13 38.60 -8.27
C GLU A 253 25.80 37.82 -9.56
N VAL A 254 26.69 36.92 -10.01
CA VAL A 254 26.46 36.05 -11.18
C VAL A 254 26.80 34.57 -10.91
N GLU A 255 27.33 34.22 -9.74
CA GLU A 255 27.62 32.82 -9.37
C GLU A 255 26.63 32.25 -8.34
N GLU A 256 25.78 33.07 -7.71
CA GLU A 256 24.74 32.59 -6.77
C GLU A 256 23.53 31.98 -7.51
N VAL A 257 23.17 32.45 -8.71
CA VAL A 257 21.96 31.96 -9.42
C VAL A 257 22.15 30.55 -10.01
N GLU A 258 23.37 30.18 -10.41
CA GLU A 258 23.63 28.84 -10.97
C GLU A 258 23.87 27.81 -9.86
N GLU A 259 24.34 28.24 -8.68
CA GLU A 259 24.47 27.37 -7.49
C GLU A 259 23.11 27.22 -6.77
N GLU A 260 22.30 28.29 -6.62
CA GLU A 260 20.92 28.20 -6.12
C GLU A 260 20.04 27.34 -7.02
N VAL A 261 20.14 27.44 -8.36
CA VAL A 261 19.34 26.60 -9.26
C VAL A 261 19.79 25.13 -9.22
N VAL A 262 21.04 24.85 -8.90
CA VAL A 262 21.52 23.47 -8.72
C VAL A 262 21.13 22.93 -7.34
N GLU A 263 21.14 23.77 -6.30
CA GLU A 263 20.72 23.40 -4.95
C GLU A 263 19.20 23.22 -4.87
N GLU A 264 18.41 24.10 -5.51
CA GLU A 264 16.95 24.01 -5.63
C GLU A 264 16.53 22.76 -6.43
N VAL A 265 17.26 22.40 -7.50
CA VAL A 265 16.99 21.17 -8.26
C VAL A 265 17.39 19.92 -7.47
N VAL A 266 18.39 19.98 -6.60
CA VAL A 266 18.77 18.87 -5.71
C VAL A 266 17.80 18.73 -4.54
N GLU A 267 17.29 19.84 -3.98
CA GLU A 267 16.22 19.83 -2.98
C GLU A 267 14.90 19.31 -3.58
N GLU A 268 14.54 19.69 -4.81
CA GLU A 268 13.35 19.18 -5.50
C GLU A 268 13.48 17.67 -5.80
N GLU A 269 14.69 17.20 -6.14
CA GLU A 269 14.96 15.77 -6.38
C GLU A 269 15.01 14.97 -5.07
N GLU A 270 15.46 15.55 -3.95
CA GLU A 270 15.38 14.95 -2.60
C GLU A 270 13.93 14.95 -2.05
N GLU A 271 13.13 16.01 -2.27
CA GLU A 271 11.70 16.03 -1.90
C GLU A 271 10.89 15.03 -2.74
N GLU A 272 11.15 14.88 -4.05
CA GLU A 272 10.52 13.81 -4.85
C GLU A 272 10.94 12.40 -4.40
N GLU A 273 12.20 12.18 -4.00
CA GLU A 273 12.63 10.89 -3.44
C GLU A 273 12.01 10.63 -2.05
N GLU A 274 11.85 11.64 -1.19
CA GLU A 274 11.17 11.50 0.11
C GLU A 274 9.66 11.27 -0.05
N GLU A 275 8.98 11.93 -1.00
CA GLU A 275 7.58 11.66 -1.32
C GLU A 275 7.39 10.25 -1.92
N GLU A 276 8.30 9.78 -2.79
CA GLU A 276 8.27 8.39 -3.30
C GLU A 276 8.56 7.36 -2.19
N GLU A 277 9.45 7.65 -1.24
CA GLU A 277 9.70 6.77 -0.09
C GLU A 277 8.52 6.77 0.92
N GLU A 278 7.86 7.91 1.16
CA GLU A 278 6.64 7.97 1.97
C GLU A 278 5.46 7.25 1.28
N GLU A 279 5.30 7.36 -0.04
CA GLU A 279 4.30 6.57 -0.78
C GLU A 279 4.64 5.07 -0.79
N GLU A 280 5.92 4.67 -0.92
CA GLU A 280 6.34 3.27 -0.77
C GLU A 280 6.10 2.74 0.66
N GLU A 281 6.34 3.55 1.71
CA GLU A 281 6.07 3.17 3.10
C GLU A 281 4.57 3.11 3.40
N GLU A 282 3.75 4.01 2.86
CA GLU A 282 2.28 3.92 2.96
C GLU A 282 1.74 2.69 2.20
N GLU A 283 2.26 2.38 1.01
CA GLU A 283 1.90 1.16 0.28
C GLU A 283 2.37 -0.12 1.02
N GLU A 284 3.56 -0.12 1.65
CA GLU A 284 4.04 -1.24 2.46
C GLU A 284 3.26 -1.38 3.77
N GLU A 285 2.88 -0.29 4.45
CA GLU A 285 1.99 -0.36 5.63
C GLU A 285 0.58 -0.83 5.23
N GLU A 286 0.06 -0.42 4.07
CA GLU A 286 -1.17 -0.97 3.51
C GLU A 286 -1.02 -2.47 3.18
N GLU A 287 0.10 -2.91 2.60
CA GLU A 287 0.36 -4.34 2.30
C GLU A 287 0.61 -5.19 3.58
N GLU A 288 1.22 -4.65 4.62
CA GLU A 288 1.45 -5.34 5.90
C GLU A 288 0.16 -5.42 6.75
N GLU A 289 -0.65 -4.36 6.79
CA GLU A 289 -2.00 -4.43 7.37
C GLU A 289 -2.89 -5.44 6.60
N GLU A 290 -2.61 -5.64 5.31
CA GLU A 290 -3.24 -6.63 4.45
C GLU A 290 -2.75 -8.08 4.63
N GLU A 291 -1.57 -8.31 5.23
CA GLU A 291 -0.98 -9.63 5.51
C GLU A 291 -1.09 -10.07 6.98
N GLU A 292 -1.22 -9.15 7.95
CA GLU A 292 -1.44 -9.49 9.37
C GLU A 292 -2.91 -9.77 9.76
N GLU A 293 -3.89 -9.50 8.89
CA GLU A 293 -5.32 -9.90 9.03
C GLU A 293 -5.69 -11.23 8.32
#